data_AF-A0A962M460-F1
#
_entry.id   AF-A0A962M460-F1
#
_cell.length_a   1.000
_cell.length_b   1.000
_cell.length_c   1.000
_cell.angle_alpha   90.00
_cell.angle_beta   90.00
_cell.angle_gamma   90.00
#
_symmetry.space_group_name_H-M   'P 1'
#
loop_
_entity.id
_entity.type
_entity.pdbx_description
1 polymer ?
#
loop_
_entity_poly.entity_id
_entity_poly.type
_entity_poly.pdbx_seq_one_letter_code
_entity_poly.pdbx_strand_id
1 'polypeptide(L)'
;VPLSPLEDWELATGLLERSAENRINLLVAPDTLAHGAGFVTSLQTEFTVLTEWKERPFDGLLSQPEWYRCPSQAGVFLHTVRPANAAHKVVSRNTDLLADRPWRVAGAIARSSRRIQ
;
A
#
# COMPACT_ATOMS: atom_id res chain seq x y z
N VAL A 1 1.86 13.94 2.68
CA VAL A 1 0.71 14.75 2.21
C VAL A 1 -0.43 14.44 3.16
N PRO A 2 -1.13 15.44 3.72
CA PRO A 2 -2.30 15.17 4.55
C PRO A 2 -3.36 14.46 3.70
N LEU A 3 -3.99 13.43 4.25
CA LEU A 3 -5.11 12.74 3.62
C LEU A 3 -6.40 13.25 4.27
N SER A 4 -7.32 13.76 3.46
CA SER A 4 -8.67 14.14 3.87
C SER A 4 -9.65 13.26 3.10
N PRO A 5 -10.05 12.09 3.64
CA PRO A 5 -11.01 11.23 2.97
C PRO A 5 -12.33 11.98 2.76
N LEU A 6 -12.99 11.75 1.63
CA LEU A 6 -14.30 12.34 1.32
C LEU A 6 -15.45 11.38 1.62
N GLU A 7 -15.17 10.07 1.53
CA GLU A 7 -16.16 9.02 1.72
C GLU A 7 -15.57 7.83 2.50
N ASP A 8 -16.43 7.13 3.26
CA ASP A 8 -16.03 6.00 4.12
C ASP A 8 -15.34 4.87 3.33
N TRP A 9 -15.74 4.67 2.07
CA TRP A 9 -15.21 3.59 1.24
C TRP A 9 -13.71 3.76 0.95
N GLU A 10 -13.19 4.98 0.96
CA GLU A 10 -11.77 5.24 0.72
C GLU A 10 -10.89 4.57 1.77
N LEU A 11 -11.30 4.60 3.05
CA LEU A 11 -10.57 3.96 4.14
C LEU A 11 -10.94 2.49 4.31
N ALA A 12 -12.19 2.12 4.03
CA ALA A 12 -12.66 0.75 4.21
C ALA A 12 -12.15 -0.22 3.11
N THR A 13 -12.03 0.24 1.87
CA THR A 13 -11.68 -0.60 0.71
C THR A 13 -10.71 0.09 -0.25
N GLY A 14 -10.95 1.35 -0.61
CA GLY A 14 -10.22 2.03 -1.69
C GLY A 14 -8.70 2.02 -1.50
N LEU A 15 -8.20 2.56 -0.40
CA LEU A 15 -6.76 2.65 -0.12
C LEU A 15 -6.12 1.28 0.15
N LEU A 16 -6.87 0.34 0.75
CA LEU A 16 -6.43 -1.04 0.94
C LEU A 16 -6.25 -1.76 -0.41
N GLU A 17 -7.21 -1.65 -1.31
CA GLU A 17 -7.14 -2.24 -2.64
C GLU A 17 -6.07 -1.58 -3.50
N ARG A 18 -5.90 -0.25 -3.40
CA ARG A 18 -4.82 0.46 -4.07
C ARG A 18 -3.45 -0.02 -3.59
N SER A 19 -3.27 -0.28 -2.30
CA SER A 19 -1.99 -0.79 -1.79
C SER A 19 -1.72 -2.23 -2.26
N ALA A 20 -2.76 -3.07 -2.30
CA ALA A 20 -2.71 -4.42 -2.86
C ALA A 20 -2.33 -4.43 -4.35
N GLU A 21 -3.07 -3.68 -5.18
CA GLU A 21 -2.89 -3.62 -6.64
C GLU A 21 -1.50 -3.09 -7.01
N ASN A 22 -1.04 -2.04 -6.33
CA ASN A 22 0.24 -1.40 -6.63
C ASN A 22 1.43 -2.08 -5.94
N ARG A 23 1.17 -3.07 -5.07
CA ARG A 23 2.16 -3.75 -4.23
C ARG A 23 3.07 -2.75 -3.51
N ILE A 24 2.45 -1.91 -2.69
CA ILE A 24 3.15 -0.91 -1.88
C ILE A 24 2.80 -1.08 -0.41
N ASN A 25 3.75 -0.72 0.45
CA ASN A 25 3.42 -0.44 1.83
C ASN A 25 2.72 0.93 1.88
N LEU A 26 1.67 1.05 2.69
CA LEU A 26 0.89 2.28 2.80
C LEU A 26 0.70 2.62 4.27
N LEU A 27 1.03 3.87 4.63
CA LEU A 27 0.65 4.47 5.92
C LEU A 27 -0.47 5.47 5.63
N VAL A 28 -1.63 5.23 6.24
CA VAL A 28 -2.82 6.05 6.08
C VAL A 28 -3.04 6.81 7.38
N ALA A 29 -2.90 8.13 7.32
CA ALA A 29 -3.11 9.05 8.44
C ALA A 29 -4.12 10.13 8.02
N PRO A 30 -5.43 9.87 8.20
CA PRO A 30 -6.49 10.85 7.95
C PRO A 30 -6.33 12.06 8.88
N ASP A 31 -6.70 13.24 8.40
CA ASP A 31 -6.72 14.49 9.18
C ASP A 31 -7.83 14.53 10.24
N THR A 32 -8.88 13.72 10.07
CA THR A 32 -10.01 13.58 10.99
C THR A 32 -10.43 12.11 11.11
N LEU A 33 -11.25 11.80 12.13
CA LEU A 33 -11.82 10.46 12.30
C LEU A 33 -13.20 10.31 11.65
N ALA A 34 -13.68 11.30 10.88
CA ALA A 34 -15.04 11.32 10.34
C ALA A 34 -15.38 10.10 9.49
N HIS A 35 -14.40 9.59 8.73
CA HIS A 35 -14.53 8.45 7.84
C HIS A 35 -13.83 7.17 8.36
N GLY A 36 -13.25 7.23 9.57
CA GLY A 36 -12.53 6.13 10.19
C GLY A 36 -11.11 6.47 10.66
N ALA A 37 -10.52 5.55 11.41
CA ALA A 37 -9.14 5.68 11.89
C ALA A 37 -8.13 5.37 10.77
N GLY A 38 -6.90 5.84 10.96
CA GLY A 38 -5.77 5.49 10.11
C GLY A 38 -5.43 3.99 10.17
N PHE A 39 -4.57 3.55 9.26
CA PHE A 39 -4.09 2.18 9.22
C PHE A 39 -2.75 2.07 8.49
N VAL A 40 -2.11 0.91 8.63
CA VAL A 40 -0.92 0.52 7.88
C VAL A 40 -1.24 -0.71 7.06
N THR A 41 -0.81 -0.73 5.80
CA THR A 41 -0.70 -1.96 5.02
C THR A 41 0.76 -2.29 4.78
N SER A 42 1.17 -3.52 5.11
CA SER A 42 2.53 -4.03 4.89
C SER A 42 2.50 -5.13 3.84
N LEU A 43 3.53 -5.18 3.01
CA LEU A 43 3.70 -6.29 2.08
C LEU A 43 4.16 -7.55 2.82
N GLN A 44 3.60 -8.68 2.39
CA GLN A 44 4.11 -10.00 2.74
C GLN A 44 5.48 -10.22 2.08
N THR A 45 6.31 -11.11 2.64
CA THR A 45 7.58 -11.51 2.01
C THR A 45 7.33 -12.47 0.86
N GLU A 46 6.40 -13.39 1.02
CA GLU A 46 5.98 -14.34 0.01
C GLU A 46 4.68 -13.88 -0.66
N PHE A 47 4.71 -13.59 -1.95
CA PHE A 47 3.55 -13.11 -2.71
C PHE A 47 3.58 -13.51 -4.19
N THR A 48 4.47 -14.43 -4.56
CA THR A 48 4.55 -15.01 -5.89
C THR A 48 4.84 -16.50 -5.81
N VAL A 49 4.34 -17.25 -6.79
CA VAL A 49 4.65 -18.67 -6.95
C VAL A 49 6.06 -18.91 -7.53
N LEU A 50 6.77 -17.84 -7.91
CA LEU A 50 8.07 -17.89 -8.57
C LEU A 50 9.25 -17.88 -7.58
N THR A 51 9.00 -17.63 -6.29
CA THR A 51 10.03 -17.59 -5.24
C THR A 51 9.73 -18.66 -4.21
N GLU A 52 10.78 -19.12 -3.52
CA GLU A 52 10.61 -20.00 -2.36
C GLU A 52 9.83 -19.30 -1.24
N TRP A 53 8.94 -20.04 -0.56
CA TRP A 53 8.16 -19.54 0.56
C TRP A 53 8.82 -19.93 1.87
N LYS A 54 9.16 -18.95 2.72
CA LYS A 54 9.98 -19.16 3.93
C LYS A 54 9.26 -18.83 5.22
N GLU A 55 8.54 -17.72 5.26
CA GLU A 55 7.88 -17.23 6.48
C GLU A 55 6.48 -17.82 6.68
N ARG A 56 5.85 -18.35 5.61
CA ARG A 56 4.49 -18.93 5.67
C ARG A 56 4.28 -20.08 4.67
N PRO A 57 3.36 -21.02 4.94
CA PRO A 57 2.97 -22.03 3.97
C PRO A 57 2.24 -21.41 2.78
N PHE A 58 2.28 -22.08 1.62
CA PHE A 58 1.50 -21.66 0.45
C PHE A 58 0.01 -21.81 0.74
N ASP A 59 -0.70 -20.68 0.74
CA ASP A 59 -2.13 -20.57 1.05
C ASP A 59 -2.95 -20.01 -0.14
N GLY A 60 -2.31 -19.81 -1.30
CA GLY A 60 -2.93 -19.21 -2.48
C GLY A 60 -3.11 -17.70 -2.42
N LEU A 61 -2.76 -17.04 -1.31
CA LEU A 61 -2.88 -15.59 -1.16
C LEU A 61 -1.65 -14.90 -1.73
N LEU A 62 -1.79 -14.13 -2.81
CA LEU A 62 -0.64 -13.54 -3.52
C LEU A 62 -0.61 -12.01 -3.53
N SER A 63 -1.72 -11.36 -3.21
CA SER A 63 -1.87 -9.91 -3.46
C SER A 63 -2.43 -9.14 -2.28
N GLN A 64 -2.95 -9.81 -1.26
CA GLN A 64 -3.48 -9.13 -0.09
C GLN A 64 -2.34 -8.69 0.82
N PRO A 65 -2.24 -7.39 1.15
CA PRO A 65 -1.27 -6.93 2.13
C PRO A 65 -1.74 -7.31 3.54
N GLU A 66 -0.80 -7.35 4.47
CA GLU A 66 -1.14 -7.38 5.89
C GLU A 66 -1.75 -6.03 6.28
N TRP A 67 -2.93 -6.04 6.91
CA TRP A 67 -3.66 -4.82 7.25
C TRP A 67 -3.75 -4.63 8.76
N TYR A 68 -3.18 -3.52 9.24
CA TYR A 68 -3.12 -3.17 10.65
C TYR A 68 -3.87 -1.86 10.89
N ARG A 69 -5.03 -1.95 11.55
CA ARG A 69 -5.88 -0.78 11.84
C ARG A 69 -5.43 -0.08 13.11
N CYS A 70 -5.34 1.25 13.05
CA CYS A 70 -5.09 2.06 14.23
C CYS A 70 -6.28 1.93 15.19
N PRO A 71 -6.04 1.76 16.50
CA PRO A 71 -7.10 1.90 17.50
C PRO A 71 -7.77 3.28 17.42
N SER A 72 -9.04 3.36 17.80
CA SER A 72 -9.80 4.62 17.84
C SER A 72 -9.44 5.49 19.06
N GLN A 73 -8.71 4.95 20.04
CA GLN A 73 -8.27 5.67 21.22
C GLN A 73 -7.04 6.52 20.93
N ALA A 74 -6.91 7.65 21.63
CA ALA A 74 -5.73 8.51 21.53
C ALA A 74 -4.47 7.74 21.98
N GLY A 75 -3.39 7.86 21.20
CA GLY A 75 -2.13 7.19 21.51
C GLY A 75 -1.17 7.18 20.33
N VAL A 76 -0.09 6.41 20.48
CA VAL A 76 0.91 6.20 19.42
C VAL A 76 0.71 4.81 18.84
N PHE A 77 0.48 4.73 17.53
CA PHE A 77 0.39 3.47 16.79
C PHE A 77 1.71 3.24 16.04
N LEU A 78 2.40 2.15 16.39
CA LEU A 78 3.68 1.78 15.80
C LEU A 78 3.53 0.50 14.99
N HIS A 79 4.12 0.48 13.79
CA HIS A 79 4.16 -0.71 12.97
C HIS A 79 5.42 -0.77 12.12
N THR A 80 5.96 -1.98 11.95
CA THR A 80 7.03 -2.26 10.99
C THR A 80 6.43 -2.48 9.62
N VAL A 81 7.02 -1.85 8.60
CA VAL A 81 6.72 -2.07 7.17
C VAL A 81 7.92 -2.71 6.48
N ARG A 82 7.71 -3.31 5.31
CA ARG A 82 8.78 -3.97 4.52
C ARG A 82 8.99 -3.30 3.16
N PRO A 83 9.68 -2.15 3.08
CA PRO A 83 9.89 -1.43 1.82
C PRO A 83 10.64 -2.24 0.76
N ALA A 84 11.57 -3.10 1.17
CA ALA A 84 12.34 -3.95 0.25
C ALA A 84 11.42 -4.84 -0.62
N ASN A 85 10.32 -5.33 -0.06
CA ASN A 85 9.36 -6.19 -0.76
C ASN A 85 8.65 -5.44 -1.89
N ALA A 86 8.57 -4.10 -1.82
CA ALA A 86 7.96 -3.29 -2.87
C ALA A 86 8.81 -3.22 -4.15
N ALA A 87 10.10 -3.59 -4.11
CA ALA A 87 10.96 -3.66 -5.29
C ALA A 87 10.54 -4.78 -6.26
N HIS A 88 9.84 -5.79 -5.77
CA HIS A 88 9.40 -6.94 -6.55
C HIS A 88 8.09 -6.63 -7.25
N LYS A 89 8.17 -6.24 -8.53
CA LYS A 89 7.01 -5.89 -9.37
C LYS A 89 6.64 -6.96 -10.40
N VAL A 90 7.51 -7.95 -10.57
CA VAL A 90 7.27 -9.13 -11.41
C VAL A 90 6.46 -10.14 -10.63
N VAL A 91 5.28 -10.48 -11.16
CA VAL A 91 4.24 -11.16 -10.37
C VAL A 91 3.82 -12.49 -10.95
N SER A 92 4.01 -12.65 -12.26
CA SER A 92 3.99 -13.93 -12.97
C SER A 92 4.93 -13.83 -14.18
N ARG A 93 5.06 -14.92 -14.93
CA ARG A 93 5.86 -14.92 -16.16
C ARG A 93 5.36 -13.83 -17.12
N ASN A 94 6.25 -12.90 -17.47
CA ASN A 94 5.99 -11.76 -18.35
C ASN A 94 4.97 -10.73 -17.83
N THR A 95 4.66 -10.71 -16.51
CA THR A 95 3.80 -9.68 -15.93
C THR A 95 4.58 -8.84 -14.93
N ASP A 96 4.85 -7.59 -15.29
CA ASP A 96 5.44 -6.56 -14.43
C ASP A 96 4.41 -5.43 -14.21
N LEU A 97 4.17 -5.06 -12.95
CA LEU A 97 3.16 -4.05 -12.58
C LEU A 97 3.41 -2.63 -13.10
N LEU A 98 4.66 -2.33 -13.46
CA LEU A 98 5.16 -0.99 -13.75
C LEU A 98 5.58 -0.82 -15.21
N ALA A 99 5.95 -1.91 -15.90
CA ALA A 99 6.49 -1.89 -17.25
C ALA A 99 5.61 -1.12 -18.25
N ASP A 100 4.30 -1.38 -18.25
CA ASP A 100 3.36 -0.79 -19.22
C ASP A 100 2.64 0.47 -18.71
N ARG A 101 3.09 1.05 -17.58
CA ARG A 101 2.44 2.27 -17.09
C ARG A 101 2.73 3.46 -18.01
N PRO A 102 1.75 4.32 -18.28
CA PRO A 102 1.94 5.50 -19.11
C PRO A 102 2.70 6.59 -18.32
N TRP A 103 3.99 6.38 -18.11
CA TRP A 103 4.85 7.22 -17.26
C TRP A 103 4.85 8.69 -17.67
N ARG A 104 4.69 8.99 -18.96
CA ARG A 104 4.56 10.37 -19.46
C ARG A 104 3.37 11.11 -18.84
N VAL A 105 2.25 10.41 -18.63
CA VAL A 105 1.05 10.97 -18.00
C VAL A 105 1.20 10.95 -16.47
N ALA A 106 1.70 9.85 -15.91
CA ALA A 106 1.92 9.71 -14.46
C ALA A 106 2.98 10.69 -13.90
N GLY A 107 3.91 11.17 -14.74
CA GLY A 107 4.91 12.15 -14.37
C GLY A 107 4.30 13.44 -13.80
N ALA A 108 3.08 13.80 -14.19
CA ALA A 108 2.41 14.96 -13.61
C ALA A 108 2.11 14.81 -12.11
N ILE A 109 1.82 13.59 -11.67
CA ILE A 109 1.51 13.21 -10.29
C ILE A 109 2.81 13.02 -9.49
N ALA A 110 3.87 12.51 -10.12
CA ALA A 110 5.15 12.20 -9.48
C ALA A 110 6.11 13.40 -9.36
N ARG A 111 5.82 14.53 -10.01
CA ARG A 111 6.63 15.75 -9.88
C ARG A 111 6.60 16.24 -8.43
N SER A 112 7.77 16.44 -7.85
CA SER A 112 7.91 17.03 -6.52
C SER A 112 7.32 18.44 -6.55
N SER A 113 6.32 18.73 -5.71
CA SER A 113 5.87 20.10 -5.50
C SER A 113 7.02 20.91 -4.91
N ARG A 114 7.71 21.70 -5.74
CA ARG A 114 8.58 22.78 -5.25
C ARG A 114 7.69 23.74 -4.47
N ARG A 115 7.90 23.84 -3.15
CA ARG A 115 7.36 24.97 -2.38
C ARG A 115 8.04 26.23 -2.93
N ILE A 116 7.23 27.15 -3.41
CA ILE A 116 7.66 28.53 -3.67
C ILE A 116 7.95 29.12 -2.28
N GLN A 117 9.20 29.56 -2.07
CA GLN A 117 9.62 30.30 -0.87
C GLN A 117 9.07 31.71 -0.91
#